data_AF-A0A970IRD1-F1
#
_entry.id   AF-A0A970IRD1-F1
#
_cell.length_a   1.000
_cell.length_b   1.000
_cell.length_c   1.000
_cell.angle_alpha   90.00
_cell.angle_beta   90.00
_cell.angle_gamma   90.00
#
_symmetry.space_group_name_H-M   'P 1'
#
loop_
_entity.id
_entity.type
_entity.pdbx_description
1 polymer ?
#
loop_
_entity_poly.entity_id
_entity_poly.type
_entity_poly.pdbx_seq_one_letter_code
_entity_poly.pdbx_strand_id
1 'polypeptide(L)'
;MDASAGASHATDEASFEKAIAADGTWIIYTTADLTVTKAMTLDGEFTNGRKDDAGKDVIQRKIGLYTQDADRNVTARFTLTIPELTIKSPNASIQHGIVKGDLVVDVDDFQLVDTKVEGNVYFTEQAYKDSFVMDDDSSITGKNEVKAN
;
A
#
# COMPACT_ATOMS: atom_id res chain seq x y z
N MET A 1 16.62 -14.94 -3.14
CA MET A 1 17.18 -13.95 -2.20
C MET A 1 16.06 -13.66 -1.22
N ASP A 2 16.10 -14.21 -0.01
CA ASP A 2 15.11 -13.91 1.04
C ASP A 2 15.38 -12.50 1.57
N ALA A 3 14.63 -11.53 1.07
CA ALA A 3 14.72 -10.15 1.50
C ALA A 3 13.92 -9.97 2.81
N SER A 4 14.45 -10.44 3.93
CA SER A 4 14.04 -9.94 5.25
C SER A 4 14.61 -8.52 5.45
N ALA A 5 14.16 -7.57 4.64
CA ALA A 5 14.57 -6.18 4.72
C ALA A 5 13.79 -5.48 5.82
N GLY A 6 14.47 -4.73 6.69
CA GLY A 6 13.81 -3.86 7.66
C GLY A 6 12.89 -2.83 6.99
N ALA A 7 12.13 -2.11 7.81
CA ALA A 7 11.26 -1.07 7.30
C ALA A 7 12.02 0.03 6.55
N SER A 8 11.48 0.46 5.42
CA SER A 8 11.91 1.72 4.79
C SER A 8 11.13 2.88 5.39
N HIS A 9 11.83 3.99 5.60
CA HIS A 9 11.22 5.28 5.88
C HIS A 9 11.34 6.16 4.64
N ALA A 10 10.22 6.37 3.94
CA ALA A 10 10.16 7.23 2.78
C ALA A 10 9.87 8.67 3.22
N THR A 11 10.81 9.57 2.95
CA THR A 11 10.74 11.00 3.34
C THR A 11 10.63 11.94 2.14
N ASP A 12 10.81 11.41 0.93
CA ASP A 12 10.81 12.14 -0.33
C ASP A 12 10.45 11.20 -1.50
N GLU A 13 10.21 11.78 -2.68
CA GLU A 13 9.78 11.02 -3.87
C GLU A 13 10.77 9.90 -4.25
N ALA A 14 12.08 10.16 -4.18
CA ALA A 14 13.11 9.21 -4.61
C ALA A 14 13.24 8.02 -3.64
N SER A 15 13.18 8.29 -2.33
CA SER A 15 13.17 7.23 -1.31
C SER A 15 11.90 6.40 -1.37
N PHE A 16 10.75 7.02 -1.66
CA PHE A 16 9.50 6.31 -1.86
C PHE A 16 9.54 5.41 -3.10
N GLU A 17 9.97 5.95 -4.26
CA GLU A 17 10.11 5.20 -5.51
C GLU A 17 10.98 3.95 -5.34
N LYS A 18 12.13 4.11 -4.67
CA LYS A 18 13.03 2.99 -4.39
C LYS A 18 12.38 1.95 -3.46
N ALA A 19 11.62 2.38 -2.46
CA ALA A 19 11.03 1.48 -1.48
C ALA A 19 9.88 0.63 -2.06
N ILE A 20 9.10 1.18 -2.99
CA ILE A 20 7.94 0.52 -3.62
C ILE A 20 8.31 -0.35 -4.83
N ALA A 21 9.55 -0.24 -5.32
CA ALA A 21 10.05 -1.05 -6.43
C ALA A 21 10.08 -2.56 -6.09
N ALA A 22 10.18 -3.39 -7.12
CA ALA A 22 10.19 -4.84 -7.01
C ALA A 22 11.36 -5.40 -6.17
N ASP A 23 12.47 -4.67 -6.07
CA ASP A 23 13.64 -4.97 -5.23
C ASP A 23 13.70 -4.11 -3.95
N GLY A 24 12.59 -3.45 -3.61
CA GLY A 24 12.44 -2.59 -2.43
C GLY A 24 12.28 -3.35 -1.11
N THR A 25 11.40 -2.87 -0.23
CA THR A 25 11.25 -3.42 1.14
C THR A 25 9.82 -3.76 1.49
N TRP A 26 9.57 -4.92 2.09
CA TRP A 26 8.20 -5.40 2.37
C TRP A 26 7.30 -4.39 3.10
N ILE A 27 7.87 -3.51 3.93
CA ILE A 27 7.16 -2.44 4.63
C ILE A 27 7.77 -1.06 4.38
N ILE A 28 6.93 -0.11 4.01
CA ILE A 28 7.27 1.28 3.69
C ILE A 28 6.46 2.17 4.64
N TYR A 29 7.11 2.98 5.47
CA TYR A 29 6.46 3.99 6.30
C TYR A 29 6.79 5.39 5.80
N THR A 30 5.82 6.29 5.84
CA THR A 30 6.09 7.73 5.76
C THR A 30 6.09 8.34 7.16
N THR A 31 6.91 9.37 7.36
CA THR A 31 6.97 10.13 8.63
C THR A 31 6.53 11.58 8.46
N ALA A 32 6.02 11.92 7.28
CA ALA A 32 5.50 13.23 6.89
C ALA A 32 4.60 13.06 5.66
N ASP A 33 3.86 14.12 5.31
CA ASP A 33 3.15 14.18 4.03
C ASP A 33 4.16 14.08 2.88
N LEU A 34 3.81 13.30 1.87
CA LEU A 34 4.66 13.02 0.72
C LEU A 34 3.93 13.42 -0.56
N THR A 35 4.60 14.20 -1.42
CA THR A 35 4.12 14.49 -2.77
C THR A 35 5.02 13.81 -3.78
N VAL A 36 4.39 13.05 -4.67
CA VAL A 36 4.98 12.40 -5.83
C VAL A 36 4.35 13.02 -7.07
N THR A 37 5.16 13.30 -8.09
CA THR A 37 4.76 14.04 -9.29
C THR A 37 4.50 13.15 -10.50
N LYS A 38 4.85 11.86 -10.42
CA LYS A 38 4.69 10.87 -11.49
C LYS A 38 3.84 9.69 -11.03
N ALA A 39 3.22 9.00 -11.99
CA ALA A 39 2.62 7.70 -11.71
C ALA A 39 3.69 6.72 -11.24
N MET A 40 3.35 5.84 -10.30
CA MET A 40 4.26 4.83 -9.77
C MET A 40 3.59 3.46 -9.67
N THR A 41 4.41 2.43 -9.49
CA THR A 41 3.94 1.05 -9.32
C THR A 41 4.53 0.47 -8.04
N LEU A 42 3.65 -0.06 -7.17
CA LEU A 42 4.03 -0.91 -6.04
C LEU A 42 4.17 -2.34 -6.54
N ASP A 43 5.41 -2.81 -6.66
CA ASP A 43 5.74 -4.10 -7.27
C ASP A 43 6.58 -4.98 -6.36
N GLY A 44 6.68 -6.26 -6.70
CA GLY A 44 7.43 -7.31 -6.03
C GLY A 44 6.60 -8.10 -5.02
N GLU A 45 7.04 -9.33 -4.76
CA GLU A 45 6.48 -10.22 -3.74
C GLU A 45 7.44 -10.28 -2.55
N PHE A 46 6.91 -10.06 -1.35
CA PHE A 46 7.70 -9.96 -0.13
C PHE A 46 7.07 -10.78 0.99
N THR A 47 7.88 -11.23 1.94
CA THR A 47 7.42 -11.88 3.16
C THR A 47 7.67 -10.97 4.37
N ASN A 48 6.82 -11.08 5.40
CA ASN A 48 7.01 -10.34 6.64
C ASN A 48 7.92 -11.08 7.66
N GLY A 49 8.60 -12.15 7.21
CA GLY A 49 9.44 -13.00 8.05
C GLY A 49 8.68 -13.91 9.03
N ARG A 50 7.34 -13.92 9.01
CA ARG A 50 6.51 -14.86 9.79
C ARG A 50 6.12 -16.05 8.93
N LYS A 51 5.76 -17.13 9.63
CA LYS A 51 5.17 -18.34 9.04
C LYS A 51 3.71 -18.45 9.47
N ASP A 52 2.87 -18.94 8.57
CA ASP A 52 1.49 -19.30 8.89
C ASP A 52 1.41 -20.59 9.72
N ASP A 53 0.20 -21.02 10.08
CA ASP A 53 -0.04 -22.25 10.86
C ASP A 53 0.45 -23.52 10.13
N ALA A 54 0.61 -23.46 8.81
CA ALA A 54 1.13 -24.54 7.99
C ALA A 54 2.66 -24.47 7.78
N GLY A 55 3.33 -23.46 8.35
CA GLY A 55 4.77 -23.26 8.24
C GLY A 55 5.23 -22.57 6.95
N LYS A 56 4.31 -22.09 6.11
CA LYS A 56 4.62 -21.35 4.88
C LYS A 56 4.86 -19.88 5.19
N ASP A 57 5.77 -19.26 4.45
CA ASP A 57 6.07 -17.84 4.65
C ASP A 57 4.87 -16.97 4.28
N VAL A 58 4.59 -16.00 5.14
CA VAL A 58 3.45 -15.08 4.98
C VAL A 58 3.86 -13.97 4.02
N ILE A 59 3.21 -13.96 2.85
CA ILE A 59 3.34 -12.89 1.86
C ILE A 59 2.65 -11.64 2.40
N GLN A 60 3.35 -10.51 2.39
CA GLN A 60 2.80 -9.24 2.80
C GLN A 60 3.58 -8.07 2.20
N ARG A 61 2.83 -7.07 1.75
CA ARG A 61 3.36 -5.75 1.38
C ARG A 61 2.59 -4.67 2.13
N LYS A 62 3.26 -3.65 2.67
CA LYS A 62 2.59 -2.59 3.44
C LYS A 62 3.15 -1.20 3.14
N ILE A 63 2.26 -0.27 2.87
CA ILE A 63 2.50 1.19 2.93
C ILE A 63 1.77 1.73 4.16
N GLY A 64 2.51 2.18 5.16
CA GLY A 64 1.96 2.84 6.35
C GLY A 64 2.13 4.35 6.25
N LEU A 65 1.01 5.08 6.18
CA LEU A 65 0.99 6.55 6.14
C LEU A 65 0.81 7.14 7.55
N TYR A 66 1.59 6.64 8.51
CA TYR A 66 1.43 6.99 9.91
C TYR A 66 2.70 6.76 10.73
N THR A 67 2.79 7.43 11.89
CA THR A 67 3.70 7.05 12.97
C THR A 67 2.92 6.44 14.14
N GLN A 68 3.61 5.64 14.94
CA GLN A 68 3.07 5.07 16.17
C GLN A 68 4.08 5.14 17.32
N ASP A 69 3.60 5.06 18.55
CA ASP A 69 4.42 4.92 19.74
C ASP A 69 4.84 3.45 20.00
N ALA A 70 5.54 3.24 21.12
CA ALA A 70 6.00 1.90 21.53
C ALA A 70 4.85 0.94 21.86
N ASP A 71 3.69 1.46 22.27
CA ASP A 71 2.48 0.71 22.58
C ASP A 71 1.60 0.47 21.34
N ARG A 72 2.07 0.90 20.15
CA ARG A 72 1.40 0.81 18.84
C ARG A 72 0.17 1.71 18.70
N ASN A 73 0.05 2.75 19.50
CA ASN A 73 -0.96 3.78 19.27
C ASN A 73 -0.52 4.64 18.09
N VAL A 74 -1.44 4.89 17.15
CA VAL A 74 -1.20 5.81 16.03
C VAL A 74 -1.04 7.23 16.59
N THR A 75 0.11 7.87 16.33
CA THR A 75 0.45 9.20 16.84
C THR A 75 0.34 10.30 15.79
N ALA A 76 0.44 9.96 14.51
CA ALA A 76 0.21 10.88 13.39
C ALA A 76 -0.25 10.10 12.16
N ARG A 77 -1.03 10.77 11.30
CA ARG A 77 -1.47 10.26 9.99
C ARG A 77 -1.00 11.23 8.91
N PHE A 78 -0.57 10.73 7.77
CA PHE A 78 0.03 11.52 6.69
C PHE A 78 -0.73 11.36 5.37
N THR A 79 -0.50 12.31 4.48
CA THR A 79 -1.05 12.34 3.13
C THR A 79 0.00 11.95 2.10
N LEU A 80 -0.29 10.95 1.28
CA LEU A 80 0.42 10.67 0.03
C LEU A 80 -0.34 11.33 -1.12
N THR A 81 0.23 12.36 -1.73
CA THR A 81 -0.28 12.96 -2.97
C THR A 81 0.48 12.38 -4.14
N ILE A 82 -0.22 11.72 -5.06
CA ILE A 82 0.35 11.04 -6.22
C ILE A 82 -0.67 11.06 -7.38
N PRO A 83 -0.27 11.21 -8.66
CA PRO A 83 -1.23 11.16 -9.76
C PRO A 83 -1.96 9.81 -9.83
N GLU A 84 -1.19 8.73 -9.81
CA GLU A 84 -1.70 7.35 -9.88
C GLU A 84 -0.69 6.39 -9.21
N LEU A 85 -1.19 5.41 -8.46
CA LEU A 85 -0.41 4.30 -7.91
C LEU A 85 -1.00 2.97 -8.39
N THR A 86 -0.25 2.23 -9.21
CA THR A 86 -0.61 0.87 -9.60
C THR A 86 -0.14 -0.13 -8.53
N ILE A 87 -1.02 -1.00 -8.06
CA ILE A 87 -0.74 -2.03 -7.07
C ILE A 87 -0.59 -3.38 -7.79
N LYS A 88 0.63 -3.94 -7.76
CA LYS A 88 0.96 -5.25 -8.33
C LYS A 88 1.54 -6.24 -7.31
N SER A 89 1.95 -5.75 -6.14
CA SER A 89 2.40 -6.60 -5.04
C SER A 89 1.22 -7.36 -4.40
N PRO A 90 1.26 -8.70 -4.32
CA PRO A 90 0.20 -9.48 -3.71
C PRO A 90 0.10 -9.21 -2.20
N ASN A 91 -1.12 -9.32 -1.65
CA ASN A 91 -1.38 -9.07 -0.22
C ASN A 91 -0.87 -7.69 0.25
N ALA A 92 -0.93 -6.69 -0.64
CA ALA A 92 -0.55 -5.34 -0.32
C ALA A 92 -1.62 -4.65 0.52
N SER A 93 -1.19 -3.79 1.44
CA SER A 93 -2.08 -2.93 2.21
C SER A 93 -1.57 -1.49 2.23
N ILE A 94 -2.49 -0.54 2.10
CA ILE A 94 -2.26 0.85 2.51
C ILE A 94 -2.97 1.02 3.85
N GLN A 95 -2.24 1.54 4.83
CA GLN A 95 -2.73 1.65 6.20
C GLN A 95 -2.63 3.08 6.71
N HIS A 96 -3.72 3.52 7.33
CA HIS A 96 -3.92 4.85 7.89
C HIS A 96 -3.83 5.95 6.81
N GLY A 97 -3.94 7.21 7.23
CA GLY A 97 -3.61 8.37 6.37
C GLY A 97 -4.56 8.59 5.19
N ILE A 98 -4.09 9.41 4.25
CA ILE A 98 -4.85 9.84 3.07
C ILE A 98 -4.03 9.61 1.82
N VAL A 99 -4.62 8.98 0.80
CA VAL A 99 -4.08 8.95 -0.57
C VAL A 99 -4.85 9.95 -1.42
N LYS A 100 -4.18 10.97 -1.95
CA LYS A 100 -4.74 11.90 -2.93
C LYS A 100 -4.22 11.53 -4.30
N GLY A 101 -5.01 10.78 -5.05
CA GLY A 101 -4.59 10.14 -6.28
C GLY A 101 -5.44 8.94 -6.64
N ASP A 102 -5.31 8.48 -7.89
CA ASP A 102 -5.99 7.27 -8.33
C ASP A 102 -5.18 6.02 -7.94
N LEU A 103 -5.88 4.94 -7.59
CA LEU A 103 -5.32 3.61 -7.38
C LEU A 103 -5.75 2.70 -8.52
N VAL A 104 -4.80 1.97 -9.10
CA VAL A 104 -5.08 0.91 -10.08
C VAL A 104 -4.65 -0.41 -9.46
N VAL A 105 -5.60 -1.26 -9.14
CA VAL A 105 -5.38 -2.56 -8.51
C VAL A 105 -5.31 -3.63 -9.60
N ASP A 106 -4.13 -4.23 -9.72
CA ASP A 106 -3.78 -5.26 -10.70
C ASP A 106 -3.21 -6.50 -10.00
N VAL A 107 -3.80 -6.84 -8.85
CA VAL A 107 -3.40 -7.96 -8.00
C VAL A 107 -4.51 -8.34 -7.02
N ASP A 108 -4.47 -9.58 -6.56
CA ASP A 108 -5.36 -10.09 -5.51
C ASP A 108 -5.01 -9.60 -4.10
N ASP A 109 -6.02 -9.65 -3.24
CA ASP A 109 -5.93 -9.45 -1.79
C ASP A 109 -5.35 -8.08 -1.38
N PHE A 110 -5.59 -7.04 -2.20
CA PHE A 110 -5.28 -5.66 -1.84
C PHE A 110 -6.20 -5.16 -0.73
N GLN A 111 -5.65 -4.39 0.22
CA GLN A 111 -6.37 -3.95 1.41
C GLN A 111 -6.22 -2.45 1.67
N LEU A 112 -7.31 -1.82 2.09
CA LEU A 112 -7.31 -0.51 2.74
C LEU A 112 -7.69 -0.68 4.22
N VAL A 113 -6.88 -0.10 5.11
CA VAL A 113 -7.07 -0.18 6.57
C VAL A 113 -6.94 1.21 7.19
N ASP A 114 -8.01 1.77 7.75
CA ASP A 114 -8.08 3.17 8.22
C ASP A 114 -7.56 4.20 7.20
N THR A 115 -7.72 3.92 5.89
CA THR A 115 -7.19 4.76 4.81
C THR A 115 -8.29 5.47 4.05
N LYS A 116 -8.12 6.79 3.85
CA LYS A 116 -8.97 7.57 2.96
C LYS A 116 -8.33 7.75 1.59
N VAL A 117 -9.03 7.34 0.53
CA VAL A 117 -8.64 7.59 -0.86
C VAL A 117 -9.45 8.76 -1.41
N GLU A 118 -8.78 9.90 -1.56
CA GLU A 118 -9.28 11.08 -2.28
C GLU A 118 -8.94 10.97 -3.78
N GLY A 119 -9.62 10.02 -4.44
CA GLY A 119 -9.42 9.67 -5.84
C GLY A 119 -10.27 8.48 -6.23
N ASN A 120 -9.97 7.87 -7.37
CA ASN A 120 -10.64 6.68 -7.86
C ASN A 120 -9.85 5.41 -7.53
N VAL A 121 -10.55 4.30 -7.33
CA VAL A 121 -9.97 2.96 -7.27
C VAL A 121 -10.52 2.16 -8.45
N TYR A 122 -9.61 1.78 -9.35
CA TYR A 122 -9.91 0.96 -10.52
C TYR A 122 -9.31 -0.43 -10.34
N PHE A 123 -10.07 -1.45 -10.70
CA PHE A 123 -9.59 -2.83 -10.75
C PHE A 123 -9.43 -3.25 -12.20
N THR A 124 -8.29 -3.81 -12.57
CA THR A 124 -8.04 -4.27 -13.95
C THR A 124 -8.86 -5.52 -14.29
N GLU A 125 -9.21 -6.33 -13.28
CA GLU A 125 -10.07 -7.50 -13.39
C GLU A 125 -11.13 -7.55 -12.28
N GLN A 126 -12.22 -8.28 -12.53
CA GLN A 126 -13.26 -8.49 -11.52
C GLN A 126 -12.73 -9.31 -10.32
N ALA A 127 -11.83 -10.27 -10.55
CA ALA A 127 -11.23 -11.08 -9.50
C ALA A 127 -10.52 -10.22 -8.45
N TYR A 128 -9.76 -9.20 -8.88
CA TYR A 128 -9.07 -8.28 -7.97
C TYR A 128 -10.03 -7.40 -7.17
N LYS A 129 -11.19 -7.06 -7.75
CA LYS A 129 -12.26 -6.34 -7.02
C LYS A 129 -12.95 -7.25 -6.01
N ASP A 130 -13.13 -8.53 -6.34
CA ASP A 130 -13.79 -9.49 -5.48
C ASP A 130 -12.91 -9.90 -4.28
N SER A 131 -11.57 -9.89 -4.45
CA SER A 131 -10.60 -10.14 -3.37
C SER A 131 -10.19 -8.88 -2.59
N PHE A 132 -10.58 -7.69 -3.06
CA PHE A 132 -10.29 -6.43 -2.38
C PHE A 132 -11.01 -6.31 -1.03
N VAL A 133 -10.26 -5.92 0.00
CA VAL A 133 -10.81 -5.71 1.35
C VAL A 133 -10.65 -4.24 1.76
N MET A 134 -11.70 -3.68 2.33
CA MET A 134 -11.71 -2.35 2.90
C MET A 134 -12.40 -2.42 4.27
N ASP A 135 -11.75 -1.91 5.31
CA ASP A 135 -12.36 -1.84 6.65
C ASP A 135 -13.37 -0.69 6.77
N ASP A 136 -14.11 -0.67 7.88
CA ASP A 136 -15.15 0.33 8.14
C ASP A 136 -14.59 1.75 8.37
N ASP A 137 -13.31 1.87 8.71
CA ASP A 137 -12.62 3.15 8.93
C ASP A 137 -12.06 3.73 7.61
N SER A 138 -12.02 2.94 6.55
CA SER A 138 -11.55 3.35 5.22
C SER A 138 -12.67 3.94 4.36
N SER A 139 -12.29 4.81 3.43
CA SER A 139 -13.26 5.42 2.50
C SER A 139 -12.64 5.78 1.16
N ILE A 140 -13.46 5.75 0.09
CA ILE A 140 -13.08 6.15 -1.27
C ILE A 140 -14.04 7.26 -1.70
N THR A 141 -13.52 8.43 -2.08
CA THR A 141 -14.37 9.57 -2.48
C THR A 141 -14.77 9.54 -3.95
N GLY A 142 -13.98 8.88 -4.80
CA GLY A 142 -14.22 8.76 -6.23
C GLY A 142 -14.89 7.43 -6.60
N LYS A 143 -14.60 6.99 -7.82
CA LYS A 143 -15.13 5.72 -8.34
C LYS A 143 -14.47 4.53 -7.66
N ASN A 144 -15.23 3.45 -7.54
CA ASN A 144 -14.76 2.14 -7.12
C ASN A 144 -15.36 1.11 -8.08
N GLU A 145 -14.69 0.83 -9.19
CA GLU A 145 -15.24 0.02 -10.29
C GLU A 145 -14.16 -0.80 -11.00
N VAL A 146 -14.57 -1.89 -11.64
CA VAL A 146 -13.69 -2.57 -12.59
C VAL A 146 -13.57 -1.70 -13.84
N LYS A 147 -12.34 -1.46 -14.26
CA LYS A 147 -12.02 -0.77 -15.50
C LYS A 147 -10.93 -1.57 -16.20
N ALA A 148 -11.38 -2.46 -17.06
CA ALA A 148 -10.48 -3.18 -17.97
C ALA A 148 -9.79 -2.15 -18.87
N ASN A 149 -8.46 -2.23 -18.94
CA ASN A 149 -7.66 -1.43 -19.87
C ASN A 149 -7.79 -1.95 -21.31
#